data_AF-A0A536CAV9-F1
#
_entry.id   AF-A0A536CAV9-F1
#
_cell.length_a   1.000
_cell.length_b   1.000
_cell.length_c   1.000
_cell.angle_alpha   90.00
_cell.angle_beta   90.00
_cell.angle_gamma   90.00
#
_symmetry.space_group_name_H-M   'P 1'
#
loop_
_entity.id
_entity.type
_entity.pdbx_description
1 polymer ?
#
loop_
_entity_poly.entity_id
_entity_poly.type
_entity_poly.pdbx_seq_one_letter_code
_entity_poly.pdbx_strand_id
1 'polypeptide(L)'
;PLPTFERVADRDAVAASLALDAADLEPALPIEIGSSGLRFMFVAVKTLDAVRRASPRELAEAAYIFTTHTVEPGSTVHGRMYGQEIAEDPATGSANGPLGAFLVRHGLSDGVRIVSEQGFEMGRPSLLYVRVGGTRDRITSVHVGGRCTIVGGGWLDL
;
A
#
# COMPACT_ATOMS: atom_id res chain seq x y z
N PRO A 1 -13.32 -8.48 5.83
CA PRO A 1 -14.30 -7.40 6.06
C PRO A 1 -14.13 -6.34 4.97
N LEU A 2 -15.16 -5.54 4.66
CA LEU A 2 -15.02 -4.46 3.68
C LEU A 2 -14.17 -3.32 4.26
N PRO A 3 -13.29 -2.69 3.46
CA PRO A 3 -12.49 -1.58 3.93
C PRO A 3 -13.33 -0.36 4.34
N THR A 4 -12.98 0.25 5.47
CA THR A 4 -13.42 1.60 5.85
C THR A 4 -12.29 2.59 5.68
N PHE A 5 -12.61 3.87 5.50
CA PHE A 5 -11.62 4.92 5.26
C PHE A 5 -11.91 6.19 6.06
N GLU A 6 -10.84 6.78 6.59
CA GLU A 6 -10.85 8.04 7.33
C GLU A 6 -9.87 9.01 6.67
N ARG A 7 -10.26 10.26 6.44
CA ARG A 7 -9.42 11.24 5.75
C ARG A 7 -8.43 11.89 6.71
N VAL A 8 -7.18 12.04 6.27
CA VAL A 8 -6.14 12.81 6.96
C VAL A 8 -6.00 14.17 6.27
N ALA A 9 -6.08 15.25 7.05
CA ALA A 9 -6.12 16.61 6.51
C ALA A 9 -4.73 17.25 6.36
N ASP A 10 -3.84 17.06 7.35
CA ASP A 10 -2.54 17.71 7.39
C ASP A 10 -1.51 17.00 6.50
N ARG A 11 -1.49 17.40 5.22
CA ARG A 11 -0.60 16.81 4.21
C ARG A 11 0.87 17.14 4.46
N ASP A 12 1.16 18.32 5.01
CA ASP A 12 2.52 18.78 5.24
C ASP A 12 3.16 18.00 6.39
N ALA A 13 2.40 17.80 7.48
CA ALA A 13 2.85 16.95 8.58
C ALA A 13 3.04 15.49 8.13
N VAL A 14 2.13 14.96 7.30
CA VAL A 14 2.29 13.61 6.74
C VAL A 14 3.55 13.53 5.89
N ALA A 15 3.76 14.44 4.94
CA ALA A 15 4.96 14.45 4.10
C ALA A 15 6.25 14.47 4.95
N ALA A 16 6.30 15.36 5.95
CA ALA A 16 7.44 15.46 6.87
C ALA A 16 7.69 14.14 7.63
N SER A 17 6.64 13.48 8.13
CA SER A 17 6.75 12.18 8.83
C SER A 17 7.29 11.05 7.95
N LEU A 18 7.16 11.18 6.62
CA LEU A 18 7.67 10.23 5.63
C LEU A 18 9.07 10.61 5.11
N ALA A 19 9.65 11.71 5.63
CA ALA A 19 10.86 12.34 5.11
C ALA A 19 10.75 12.73 3.62
N LEU A 20 9.58 13.24 3.22
CA LEU A 20 9.27 13.72 1.87
C LEU A 20 8.83 15.18 1.89
N ASP A 21 8.89 15.83 0.73
CA ASP A 21 8.31 17.15 0.55
C ASP A 21 6.82 17.03 0.21
N ALA A 22 6.00 18.01 0.63
CA ALA A 22 4.58 18.04 0.26
C ALA A 22 4.35 17.99 -1.26
N ALA A 23 5.32 18.49 -2.04
CA ALA A 23 5.32 18.46 -3.48
C ALA A 23 5.53 17.06 -4.08
N ASP A 24 6.05 16.09 -3.33
CA ASP A 24 6.22 14.70 -3.77
C ASP A 24 4.89 13.93 -3.75
N LEU A 25 3.95 14.34 -2.91
CA LEU A 25 2.64 13.70 -2.77
C LEU A 25 1.77 14.00 -3.99
N GLU A 26 0.90 13.06 -4.35
CA GLU A 26 -0.07 13.23 -5.43
C GLU A 26 -1.21 14.18 -4.99
N PRO A 27 -1.29 15.42 -5.51
CA PRO A 27 -2.25 16.42 -5.03
C PRO A 27 -3.70 16.07 -5.36
N ALA A 28 -3.96 15.30 -6.42
CA ALA A 28 -5.31 14.93 -6.81
C ALA A 28 -5.91 13.84 -5.92
N LEU A 29 -5.09 13.15 -5.12
CA LEU A 29 -5.52 12.03 -4.27
C LEU A 29 -5.53 12.42 -2.79
N PRO A 30 -6.54 11.97 -2.04
CA PRO A 30 -6.56 12.19 -0.59
C PRO A 30 -5.53 11.29 0.11
N ILE A 31 -5.16 11.69 1.31
CA ILE A 31 -4.50 10.80 2.27
C ILE A 31 -5.61 10.20 3.13
N GLU A 32 -5.68 8.87 3.19
CA GLU A 32 -6.72 8.17 3.94
C GLU A 32 -6.11 7.04 4.79
N ILE A 33 -6.60 6.88 6.01
CA ILE A 33 -6.37 5.67 6.81
C ILE A 33 -7.43 4.65 6.41
N GLY A 34 -7.02 3.58 5.76
CA GLY A 34 -7.89 2.47 5.37
C GLY A 34 -7.75 1.29 6.33
N SER A 35 -8.86 0.58 6.59
CA SER A 35 -8.83 -0.60 7.46
C SER A 35 -9.76 -1.72 7.01
N SER A 36 -9.23 -2.96 7.02
CA SER A 36 -10.01 -4.20 6.99
C SER A 36 -9.73 -5.06 8.23
N GLY A 37 -9.46 -4.41 9.36
CA GLY A 37 -9.09 -5.03 10.63
C GLY A 37 -7.79 -4.46 11.19
N LEU A 38 -6.83 -4.14 10.32
CA LEU A 38 -5.62 -3.39 10.64
C LEU A 38 -5.65 -2.04 9.90
N ARG A 39 -5.12 -1.00 10.54
CA ARG A 39 -5.12 0.38 10.03
C ARG A 39 -3.83 0.65 9.25
N PHE A 40 -3.98 1.23 8.07
CA PHE A 40 -2.86 1.68 7.23
C PHE A 40 -3.16 3.05 6.65
N MET A 41 -2.24 3.99 6.79
CA MET A 41 -2.29 5.29 6.14
C MET A 41 -1.79 5.15 4.69
N PHE A 42 -2.67 5.39 3.72
CA PHE A 42 -2.35 5.35 2.29
C PHE A 42 -1.91 6.72 1.80
N VAL A 43 -0.68 6.80 1.29
CA VAL A 43 -0.09 8.03 0.78
C VAL A 43 0.36 7.82 -0.66
N ALA A 44 -0.38 8.41 -1.59
CA ALA A 44 0.00 8.41 -2.99
C ALA A 44 1.09 9.47 -3.26
N VAL A 45 2.14 9.08 -3.96
CA VAL A 45 3.25 9.95 -4.39
C VAL A 45 3.42 9.93 -5.91
N LYS A 46 4.00 10.99 -6.45
CA LYS A 46 4.06 11.24 -7.90
C LYS A 46 5.02 10.32 -8.65
N THR A 47 6.06 9.80 -8.00
CA THR A 47 7.15 9.13 -8.72
C THR A 47 7.67 7.92 -7.96
N LEU A 48 8.31 7.00 -8.70
CA LEU A 48 9.11 5.92 -8.13
C LEU A 48 10.25 6.45 -7.25
N ASP A 49 10.86 7.57 -7.64
CA ASP A 49 11.92 8.21 -6.84
C ASP A 49 11.40 8.65 -5.45
N ALA A 50 10.21 9.26 -5.39
CA ALA A 50 9.59 9.63 -4.12
C ALA A 50 9.32 8.40 -3.23
N VAL A 51 8.85 7.28 -3.79
CA VAL A 51 8.70 6.02 -3.03
C VAL A 51 10.05 5.53 -2.48
N ARG A 52 11.12 5.60 -3.29
CA ARG A 52 12.47 5.17 -2.89
C ARG A 52 13.08 6.06 -1.81
N ARG A 53 12.88 7.38 -1.91
CA ARG A 53 13.40 8.36 -0.94
C ARG A 53 12.66 8.34 0.40
N ALA A 54 11.42 7.87 0.41
CA ALA A 54 10.65 7.79 1.64
C ALA A 54 11.43 7.04 2.73
N SER A 55 11.49 7.65 3.91
CA SER A 55 12.19 7.10 5.06
C SER A 55 11.48 7.53 6.34
N PRO A 56 10.27 7.01 6.59
CA PRO A 56 9.48 7.39 7.75
C PRO A 56 10.18 7.11 9.08
N ARG A 57 9.91 7.96 10.07
CA ARG A 57 10.37 7.78 11.46
C ARG A 57 9.19 8.03 12.39
N GLU A 58 9.07 7.21 13.44
CA GLU A 58 8.09 7.41 14.53
C GLU A 58 6.65 7.60 14.02
N LEU A 59 6.21 6.69 13.15
CA LEU A 59 4.87 6.72 12.59
C LEU A 59 3.80 6.47 13.66
N ALA A 60 2.77 7.31 13.71
CA ALA A 60 1.59 7.09 14.54
C ALA A 60 0.69 5.96 14.01
N GLU A 61 0.73 5.70 12.70
CA GLU A 61 -0.04 4.67 12.01
C GLU A 61 0.87 4.02 10.96
N ALA A 62 0.74 2.70 10.74
CA ALA A 62 1.50 2.04 9.67
C ALA A 62 1.20 2.75 8.33
N ALA A 63 2.23 3.07 7.55
CA ALA A 63 2.10 3.85 6.32
C ALA A 63 2.36 2.95 5.10
N TYR A 64 1.44 3.02 4.13
CA TYR A 64 1.62 2.43 2.81
C TYR A 64 1.79 3.55 1.79
N ILE A 65 3.04 3.74 1.35
CA ILE A 65 3.44 4.80 0.43
C ILE A 65 3.49 4.17 -0.96
N PHE A 66 2.76 4.73 -1.93
CA PHE A 66 2.64 4.10 -3.24
C PHE A 66 2.57 5.12 -4.38
N THR A 67 2.85 4.64 -5.58
CA THR A 67 2.65 5.37 -6.83
C THR A 67 2.06 4.42 -7.89
N THR A 68 1.44 4.97 -8.94
CA THR A 68 0.97 4.20 -10.10
C THR A 68 2.06 3.98 -11.15
N HIS A 69 3.24 4.57 -10.96
CA HIS A 69 4.44 4.28 -11.76
C HIS A 69 5.10 3.00 -11.26
N THR A 70 5.31 2.00 -12.12
CA THR A 70 5.82 0.69 -11.72
C THR A 70 7.14 0.33 -12.38
N VAL A 71 7.89 -0.56 -11.73
CA VAL A 71 9.09 -1.20 -12.23
C VAL A 71 8.73 -2.35 -13.17
N GLU A 72 7.80 -3.23 -12.75
CA GLU A 72 7.38 -4.35 -13.59
C GLU A 72 6.29 -3.93 -14.59
N PRO A 73 6.46 -4.27 -15.88
CA PRO A 73 5.40 -4.10 -16.88
C PRO A 73 4.16 -4.90 -16.49
N GLY A 74 3.01 -4.23 -16.39
CA GLY A 74 1.73 -4.85 -16.05
C GLY A 74 1.38 -4.86 -14.56
N SER A 75 2.27 -4.35 -13.70
CA SER A 75 1.88 -3.92 -12.34
C SER A 75 0.95 -2.70 -12.41
N THR A 76 0.12 -2.54 -11.38
CA THR A 76 -0.81 -1.40 -11.23
C THR A 76 -0.24 -0.32 -10.33
N VAL A 77 0.42 -0.73 -9.25
CA VAL A 77 1.02 0.19 -8.28
C VAL A 77 2.30 -0.39 -7.73
N HIS A 78 3.22 0.51 -7.41
CA HIS A 78 4.46 0.23 -6.71
C HIS A 78 4.40 0.88 -5.33
N GLY A 79 4.74 0.15 -4.27
CA GLY A 79 4.66 0.70 -2.93
C GLY A 79 5.53 0.03 -1.87
N ARG A 80 5.58 0.68 -0.71
CA ARG A 80 6.35 0.28 0.47
C ARG A 80 5.49 0.43 1.70
N MET A 81 5.64 -0.51 2.64
CA MET A 81 4.90 -0.51 3.91
C MET A 81 5.86 -0.36 5.09
N TYR A 82 5.62 0.66 5.90
CA TYR A 82 6.32 0.94 7.15
C TYR A 82 5.39 0.71 8.31
N GLY A 83 5.82 -0.08 9.30
CA GLY A 83 5.05 -0.33 10.52
C GLY A 83 5.45 0.60 11.65
N GLN A 84 4.71 0.52 12.77
CA GLN A 84 5.08 1.20 14.02
C GLN A 84 6.25 0.48 14.72
N GLU A 85 6.22 -0.85 14.71
CA GLU A 85 7.19 -1.71 15.43
C GLU A 85 8.18 -2.41 14.50
N ILE A 86 8.05 -2.21 13.18
CA ILE A 86 8.93 -2.79 12.17
C ILE A 86 9.40 -1.71 11.21
N ALA A 87 10.65 -1.82 10.75
CA ALA A 87 11.23 -0.86 9.83
C ALA A 87 10.51 -0.88 8.47
N GLU A 88 10.41 -2.03 7.81
CA GLU A 88 9.72 -2.17 6.51
C GLU A 88 9.25 -3.63 6.33
N ASP A 89 8.06 -3.82 5.77
CA ASP A 89 7.51 -5.14 5.45
C ASP A 89 7.60 -5.43 3.93
N PRO A 90 8.14 -6.58 3.50
CA PRO A 90 8.32 -6.88 2.07
C PRO A 90 7.02 -7.15 1.31
N ALA A 91 5.96 -7.60 1.98
CA ALA A 91 4.70 -8.00 1.31
C ALA A 91 3.51 -7.94 2.27
N THR A 92 2.80 -6.82 2.29
CA THR A 92 1.75 -6.59 3.30
C THR A 92 0.37 -6.93 2.78
N GLY A 93 -0.04 -8.19 2.87
CA GLY A 93 -1.35 -8.65 2.40
C GLY A 93 -2.53 -7.90 3.04
N SER A 94 -2.43 -7.57 4.32
CA SER A 94 -3.46 -6.85 5.09
C SER A 94 -3.66 -5.39 4.63
N ALA A 95 -2.60 -4.73 4.14
CA ALA A 95 -2.68 -3.38 3.58
C ALA A 95 -3.20 -3.38 2.13
N ASN A 96 -2.86 -4.42 1.36
CA ASN A 96 -3.18 -4.47 -0.06
C ASN A 96 -4.68 -4.64 -0.35
N GLY A 97 -5.46 -5.16 0.60
CA GLY A 97 -6.93 -5.18 0.48
C GLY A 97 -7.53 -3.77 0.46
N PRO A 98 -7.36 -2.97 1.54
CA PRO A 98 -7.74 -1.57 1.55
C PRO A 98 -7.10 -0.75 0.42
N LEU A 99 -5.83 -1.00 0.05
CA LEU A 99 -5.20 -0.34 -1.11
C LEU A 99 -6.02 -0.57 -2.39
N GLY A 100 -6.42 -1.81 -2.68
CA GLY A 100 -7.22 -2.10 -3.87
C GLY A 100 -8.54 -1.32 -3.88
N ALA A 101 -9.24 -1.26 -2.74
CA ALA A 101 -10.47 -0.48 -2.62
C ALA A 101 -10.23 1.03 -2.76
N PHE A 102 -9.12 1.55 -2.25
CA PHE A 102 -8.69 2.93 -2.45
C PHE A 102 -8.53 3.23 -3.95
N LEU A 103 -7.80 2.38 -4.68
CA LEU A 103 -7.58 2.55 -6.12
C LEU A 103 -8.89 2.59 -6.92
N VAL A 104 -9.84 1.73 -6.59
CA VAL A 104 -11.16 1.71 -7.26
C VAL A 104 -11.99 2.94 -6.92
N ARG A 105 -12.08 3.30 -5.63
CA ARG A 105 -12.85 4.48 -5.16
C ARG A 105 -12.36 5.77 -5.82
N HIS A 106 -11.05 5.90 -6.03
CA HIS A 106 -10.44 7.09 -6.62
C HIS A 106 -10.18 6.98 -8.12
N GLY A 107 -10.76 5.97 -8.79
CA GLY A 107 -10.75 5.86 -10.26
C GLY A 107 -9.41 5.48 -10.89
N LEU A 108 -8.47 4.95 -10.10
CA LEU A 108 -7.14 4.51 -10.53
C LEU A 108 -7.14 3.06 -11.08
N SER A 109 -8.20 2.29 -10.80
CA SER A 109 -8.39 0.94 -11.31
C SER A 109 -9.88 0.60 -11.45
N ASP A 110 -10.19 -0.37 -12.32
CA ASP A 110 -11.51 -0.98 -12.43
C ASP A 110 -11.74 -2.12 -11.42
N GLY A 111 -10.71 -2.53 -10.67
CA GLY A 111 -10.78 -3.56 -9.64
C GLY A 111 -10.70 -5.00 -10.16
N VAL A 112 -10.71 -5.24 -11.48
CA VAL A 112 -10.71 -6.58 -12.06
C VAL A 112 -9.38 -7.28 -11.85
N ARG A 113 -8.28 -6.53 -12.01
CA ARG A 113 -6.93 -7.02 -11.80
C ARG A 113 -6.04 -5.87 -11.34
N ILE A 114 -5.76 -5.86 -10.05
CA ILE A 114 -4.77 -4.97 -9.45
C ILE A 114 -3.55 -5.83 -9.10
N VAL A 115 -2.38 -5.40 -9.54
CA VAL A 115 -1.10 -6.00 -9.17
C VAL A 115 -0.30 -4.95 -8.43
N SER A 116 -0.04 -5.21 -7.15
CA SER A 116 0.79 -4.37 -6.30
C SER A 116 2.17 -4.99 -6.18
N GLU A 117 3.20 -4.24 -6.56
CA GLU A 117 4.58 -4.62 -6.37
C GLU A 117 5.17 -3.94 -5.12
N GLN A 118 5.76 -4.74 -4.25
CA GLN A 118 6.25 -4.32 -2.93
C GLN A 118 7.57 -5.01 -2.58
N GLY A 119 8.37 -4.36 -1.74
CA GLY A 119 9.61 -4.94 -1.20
C GLY A 119 10.80 -4.89 -2.16
N PHE A 120 10.69 -4.12 -3.25
CA PHE A 120 11.75 -4.00 -4.27
C PHE A 120 12.98 -3.28 -3.69
N GLU A 121 12.77 -2.20 -2.94
CA GLU A 121 13.82 -1.38 -2.32
C GLU A 121 14.64 -2.14 -1.28
N MET A 122 14.02 -3.15 -0.64
CA MET A 122 14.68 -4.00 0.36
C MET A 122 15.19 -5.33 -0.22
N GLY A 123 15.18 -5.49 -1.54
CA GLY A 123 15.67 -6.70 -2.23
C GLY A 123 14.81 -7.94 -2.04
N ARG A 124 13.54 -7.78 -1.65
CA ARG A 124 12.56 -8.86 -1.44
C ARG A 124 11.31 -8.62 -2.31
N PRO A 125 11.47 -8.54 -3.64
CA PRO A 125 10.38 -8.19 -4.55
C PRO A 125 9.24 -9.19 -4.44
N SER A 126 8.04 -8.67 -4.22
CA SER A 126 6.81 -9.42 -4.02
C SER A 126 5.69 -8.84 -4.85
N LEU A 127 4.89 -9.70 -5.47
CA LEU A 127 3.70 -9.33 -6.23
C LEU A 127 2.45 -9.80 -5.50
N LEU A 128 1.60 -8.84 -5.10
CA LEU A 128 0.31 -9.08 -4.50
C LEU A 128 -0.79 -8.83 -5.53
N TYR A 129 -1.72 -9.77 -5.64
CA TYR A 129 -2.83 -9.73 -6.58
C TYR A 129 -4.09 -9.37 -5.82
N VAL A 130 -4.73 -8.28 -6.22
CA VAL A 130 -5.94 -7.79 -5.59
C VAL A 130 -7.07 -7.78 -6.61
N ARG A 131 -8.24 -8.27 -6.18
CA ARG A 131 -9.50 -8.14 -6.92
C ARG A 131 -10.52 -7.45 -6.03
N VAL A 132 -11.21 -6.49 -6.60
CA VAL A 132 -12.21 -5.68 -5.90
C VAL A 132 -13.52 -5.80 -6.67
N GLY A 133 -14.55 -6.32 -6.01
CA GLY A 133 -15.89 -6.39 -6.55
C GLY A 133 -16.66 -5.12 -6.28
N GLY A 134 -17.56 -4.75 -7.20
CA GLY A 134 -18.47 -3.61 -7.05
C GLY A 134 -18.14 -2.46 -8.00
N THR A 135 -18.50 -1.25 -7.59
CA THR A 135 -18.24 0.00 -8.32
C THR A 135 -17.46 0.98 -7.44
N ARG A 136 -17.01 2.10 -8.03
CA ARG A 136 -16.31 3.18 -7.32
C ARG A 136 -17.08 3.67 -6.10
N ASP A 137 -18.41 3.72 -6.20
CA ASP A 137 -19.29 4.21 -5.13
C ASP A 137 -19.69 3.11 -4.13
N ARG A 138 -19.54 1.83 -4.50
CA ARG A 138 -19.98 0.70 -3.67
C ARG A 138 -19.12 -0.53 -3.89
N ILE A 139 -18.14 -0.71 -3.01
CA ILE A 139 -17.33 -1.92 -2.93
C ILE A 139 -18.15 -3.05 -2.29
N THR A 140 -18.16 -4.22 -2.92
CA THR A 140 -18.92 -5.39 -2.46
C THR A 140 -18.04 -6.55 -2.02
N SER A 141 -16.80 -6.62 -2.50
CA SER A 141 -15.82 -7.60 -2.03
C SER A 141 -14.39 -7.14 -2.28
N VAL A 142 -13.46 -7.68 -1.50
CA VAL A 142 -12.02 -7.49 -1.68
C VAL A 142 -11.34 -8.84 -1.46
N HIS A 143 -10.52 -9.25 -2.42
CA HIS A 143 -9.76 -10.50 -2.37
C HIS A 143 -8.30 -10.18 -2.62
N VAL A 144 -7.43 -10.69 -1.73
CA VAL A 144 -5.97 -10.55 -1.85
C VAL A 144 -5.37 -11.94 -1.97
N GLY A 145 -4.46 -12.11 -2.91
CA GLY A 145 -3.74 -13.36 -3.13
C GLY A 145 -2.31 -13.11 -3.57
N GLY A 146 -1.50 -14.17 -3.51
CA GLY A 146 -0.09 -14.15 -3.89
C GLY A 146 0.35 -15.56 -4.24
N ARG A 147 1.45 -15.69 -4.97
CA ARG A 147 2.14 -16.98 -5.14
C ARG A 147 3.13 -17.14 -4.01
N CYS A 148 3.18 -18.32 -3.41
CA CYS A 148 4.14 -18.68 -2.39
C CYS A 148 5.04 -19.80 -2.90
N THR A 149 6.28 -19.85 -2.40
CA THR A 149 7.22 -20.95 -2.63
C THR A 149 7.77 -21.43 -1.31
N ILE A 150 8.07 -22.72 -1.20
CA ILE A 150 8.70 -23.30 -0.02
C ILE A 150 10.17 -22.90 -0.03
N VAL A 151 10.62 -22.25 1.05
CA VAL A 151 12.03 -21.85 1.23
C VAL A 151 12.79 -22.74 2.20
N GLY A 152 12.10 -23.50 3.05
CA GLY A 152 12.70 -24.40 4.03
C GLY A 152 11.65 -25.05 4.94
N GLY A 153 12.07 -26.03 5.74
CA GLY A 153 11.23 -26.72 6.72
C GLY A 153 12.07 -27.32 7.85
N GLY A 154 11.46 -27.51 9.02
CA GLY A 154 12.08 -28.03 10.24
C GLY A 154 11.07 -28.27 11.35
N TRP A 155 11.54 -28.59 12.55
CA TRP A 155 10.73 -28.89 13.73
C TRP A 155 11.17 -28.00 14.89
N LEU A 156 10.23 -27.61 15.77
CA LEU A 156 10.54 -26.99 17.06
C LEU A 156 10.16 -27.97 18.17
N ASP A 157 11.10 -28.21 19.09
CA ASP A 157 10.81 -28.83 20.37
C ASP A 157 10.37 -27.73 21.33
N LEU A 158 9.15 -27.87 21.87
CA LEU A 158 8.51 -26.90 22.77
C LEU A 158 8.65 -27.32 24.24
#